data_AF-A0AAD4DZF6-F1
#
_entry.id   AF-A0AAD4DZF6-F1
#
_cell.length_a   1.000
_cell.length_b   1.000
_cell.length_c   1.000
_cell.angle_alpha   90.00
_cell.angle_beta   90.00
_cell.angle_gamma   90.00
#
_symmetry.space_group_name_H-M   'P 1'
#
loop_
_entity.id
_entity.type
_entity.pdbx_description
1 polymer ?
#
loop_
_entity_poly.entity_id
_entity_poly.type
_entity_poly.pdbx_seq_one_letter_code
_entity_poly.pdbx_strand_id
1 'polypeptide(L)'
;MDFTKLFSTLSLTGEDIPPRSTTRPTRKPKFVKFLSGDNGEGMPETFFEDPRTFKPKPGPHGQIQTWGIFPYNEDNIWDYGPPIFLRQASGGTPWPENQFMNVLKDRKREQLSKLDLADLDKKDVVIKIHLKFLQDANGDPRIWRRVRLSAGMKIGVFQDKVLSPILNWVRNLHCYTFTDLRDGAVFGPDDANATDIMHINQVGYVYLPDDKYMLAHLFSKVGDTFAHLYDYGDKWHHEIEIEKIFPVEESYGRVQILDGKGMCPGENMRGSYQYQNFLKAYDTDSYTEQVKKKREILDCPNYKGFGKPPSLFDIDAFDVDQANERLSAALSSPNSVRAGMKAFTMPINPSAHDSRTGKLKKGQSIQREWDHESHGYWQETTSSTKDKRSQSACAACGKPGGQDLKTCSGCRAILYCSAEHQKVHWKDVHKKQCSRKYLKK
;
A
#
# COMPACT_ATOMS: atom_id res chain seq x y z
N MET A 1 -46.13 -3.97 0.62
CA MET A 1 -45.21 -3.00 -0.01
C MET A 1 -44.32 -3.79 -0.95
N ASP A 2 -44.40 -3.46 -2.23
CA ASP A 2 -43.75 -4.18 -3.32
C ASP A 2 -42.26 -3.79 -3.38
N PHE A 3 -41.38 -4.77 -3.17
CA PHE A 3 -39.91 -4.57 -3.06
C PHE A 3 -39.24 -4.22 -4.40
N THR A 4 -39.97 -4.25 -5.52
CA THR A 4 -39.47 -3.88 -6.84
C THR A 4 -39.21 -2.37 -7.01
N LYS A 5 -39.84 -1.52 -6.19
CA LYS A 5 -39.70 -0.06 -6.30
C LYS A 5 -38.55 0.56 -5.52
N LEU A 6 -37.87 -0.17 -4.63
CA LEU A 6 -36.75 0.40 -3.86
C LEU A 6 -35.41 0.39 -4.62
N PHE A 7 -35.32 -0.38 -5.71
CA PHE A 7 -34.10 -0.46 -6.54
C PHE A 7 -34.09 0.51 -7.73
N SER A 8 -35.18 1.23 -8.00
CA SER A 8 -35.26 2.11 -9.18
C SER A 8 -34.58 3.47 -8.99
N THR A 9 -34.16 3.83 -7.78
CA THR A 9 -33.60 5.16 -7.46
C THR A 9 -32.08 5.18 -7.32
N LEU A 10 -31.40 4.03 -7.49
CA LEU A 10 -29.94 3.92 -7.58
C LEU A 10 -29.45 3.77 -9.03
N SER A 11 -30.28 4.17 -10.01
CA SER A 11 -29.88 4.31 -11.40
C SER A 11 -29.18 5.65 -11.63
N LEU A 12 -27.88 5.70 -11.34
CA LEU A 12 -26.97 6.65 -11.95
C LEU A 12 -26.29 5.96 -13.13
N THR A 13 -27.09 5.69 -14.17
CA THR A 13 -26.80 5.71 -15.61
C THR A 13 -27.97 5.02 -16.29
N GLY A 14 -28.89 5.82 -16.82
CA GLY A 14 -29.79 5.35 -17.87
C GLY A 14 -28.97 5.18 -19.15
N GLU A 15 -28.33 4.03 -19.30
CA GLU A 15 -27.95 3.46 -20.59
C GLU A 15 -28.16 1.94 -20.51
N ASP A 16 -28.64 1.39 -21.61
CA ASP A 16 -29.12 0.02 -21.77
C ASP A 16 -28.25 -1.02 -21.06
N ILE A 17 -28.84 -1.83 -20.19
CA ILE A 17 -28.28 -3.16 -19.94
C ILE A 17 -28.38 -3.87 -21.30
N PRO A 18 -27.26 -4.11 -22.02
CA PRO A 18 -27.35 -4.71 -23.33
C PRO A 18 -28.02 -6.08 -23.16
N PRO A 19 -29.00 -6.43 -24.01
CA PRO A 19 -29.57 -7.77 -23.98
C PRO A 19 -28.42 -8.78 -24.08
N ARG A 20 -28.45 -9.84 -23.25
CA ARG A 20 -27.49 -10.95 -23.34
C ARG A 20 -27.33 -11.32 -24.80
N SER A 21 -26.12 -11.12 -25.33
CA SER A 21 -25.80 -11.42 -26.71
C SER A 21 -26.21 -12.86 -27.04
N THR A 22 -27.18 -13.01 -27.95
CA THR A 22 -27.60 -14.32 -28.50
C THR A 22 -26.57 -14.85 -29.49
N THR A 23 -25.63 -14.01 -29.91
CA THR A 23 -24.49 -14.39 -30.73
C THR A 23 -23.38 -14.99 -29.86
N ARG A 24 -23.10 -16.29 -30.09
CA ARG A 24 -21.92 -16.94 -29.50
C ARG A 24 -20.66 -16.17 -29.92
N PRO A 25 -19.80 -15.72 -28.99
CA PRO A 25 -18.48 -15.24 -29.37
C PRO A 25 -17.75 -16.35 -30.12
N THR A 26 -17.11 -15.97 -31.22
CA THR A 26 -16.45 -16.88 -32.16
C THR A 26 -15.22 -17.59 -31.58
N ARG A 27 -14.77 -17.20 -30.38
CA ARG A 27 -13.60 -17.75 -29.71
C ARG A 27 -13.97 -18.34 -28.36
N LYS A 28 -13.91 -19.68 -28.25
CA LYS A 28 -13.97 -20.36 -26.95
C LYS A 28 -12.63 -20.16 -26.22
N PRO A 29 -12.64 -19.72 -24.95
CA PRO A 29 -11.45 -19.64 -24.13
C PRO A 29 -10.86 -21.03 -23.92
N LYS A 30 -9.58 -21.21 -24.28
CA LYS A 30 -8.91 -22.52 -24.29
C LYS A 30 -8.22 -22.88 -22.98
N PHE A 31 -7.79 -21.88 -22.22
CA PHE A 31 -6.87 -22.05 -21.08
C PHE A 31 -7.47 -21.72 -19.72
N VAL A 32 -8.65 -21.09 -19.70
CA VAL A 32 -9.41 -20.79 -18.49
C VAL A 32 -10.82 -21.35 -18.64
N LYS A 33 -11.39 -21.82 -17.54
CA LYS A 33 -12.76 -22.37 -17.50
C LYS A 33 -13.74 -21.27 -17.13
N PHE A 34 -14.77 -21.10 -17.95
CA PHE A 34 -15.91 -20.21 -17.69
C PHE A 34 -17.09 -21.01 -17.14
N LEU A 35 -18.01 -20.32 -16.47
CA LEU A 35 -19.25 -20.92 -15.96
C LEU A 35 -20.18 -21.31 -17.13
N SER A 36 -21.14 -22.19 -16.86
CA SER A 36 -22.12 -22.59 -17.88
C SER A 36 -22.93 -21.38 -18.35
N GLY A 37 -22.99 -21.14 -19.67
CA GLY A 37 -23.67 -19.99 -20.26
C GLY A 37 -22.86 -18.69 -20.24
N ASP A 38 -21.70 -18.69 -19.60
CA ASP A 38 -20.76 -17.57 -19.62
C ASP A 38 -19.85 -17.69 -20.85
N ASN A 39 -19.99 -16.70 -21.72
CA ASN A 39 -19.33 -16.64 -23.02
C ASN A 39 -18.06 -15.76 -22.99
N GLY A 40 -17.71 -15.16 -21.84
CA GLY A 40 -16.57 -14.26 -21.69
C GLY A 40 -16.76 -12.85 -22.27
N GLU A 41 -18.00 -12.44 -22.56
CA GLU A 41 -18.31 -11.08 -23.01
C GLU A 41 -17.84 -10.03 -21.98
N GLY A 42 -17.17 -8.98 -22.47
CA GLY A 42 -16.58 -7.91 -21.65
C GLY A 42 -15.21 -8.23 -21.03
N MET A 43 -14.64 -9.42 -21.25
CA MET A 43 -13.30 -9.76 -20.78
C MET A 43 -12.21 -9.19 -21.69
N PRO A 44 -11.10 -8.66 -21.13
CA PRO A 44 -9.92 -8.32 -21.91
C PRO A 44 -9.41 -9.49 -22.77
N GLU A 45 -8.94 -9.21 -23.99
CA GLU A 45 -8.42 -10.22 -24.91
C GLU A 45 -7.30 -11.08 -24.29
N THR A 46 -6.52 -10.49 -23.38
CA THR A 46 -5.45 -11.14 -22.63
C THR A 46 -5.90 -12.45 -21.99
N PHE A 47 -7.12 -12.52 -21.45
CA PHE A 47 -7.63 -13.72 -20.77
C PHE A 47 -8.02 -14.86 -21.72
N PHE A 48 -7.99 -14.63 -23.04
CA PHE A 48 -8.18 -15.66 -24.06
C PHE A 48 -6.85 -16.23 -24.58
N GLU A 49 -5.71 -15.65 -24.18
CA GLU A 49 -4.37 -16.13 -24.51
C GLU A 49 -3.92 -17.28 -23.59
N ASP A 50 -2.79 -17.92 -23.92
CA ASP A 50 -2.20 -18.95 -23.06
C ASP A 50 -1.38 -18.30 -21.94
N PRO A 51 -1.79 -18.39 -20.66
CA PRO A 51 -1.06 -17.76 -19.56
C PRO A 51 0.35 -18.34 -19.36
N ARG A 52 0.68 -19.49 -19.95
CA ARG A 52 2.02 -20.10 -19.85
C ARG A 52 3.03 -19.47 -20.80
N THR A 53 2.56 -18.92 -21.92
CA THR A 53 3.39 -18.29 -22.95
C THR A 53 3.11 -16.80 -23.11
N PHE A 54 2.09 -16.28 -22.40
CA PHE A 54 1.74 -14.86 -22.35
C PHE A 54 2.96 -13.99 -22.07
N LYS A 55 3.09 -12.95 -22.90
CA LYS A 55 4.10 -11.90 -22.80
C LYS A 55 3.40 -10.55 -22.72
N PRO A 56 3.61 -9.79 -21.64
CA PRO A 56 3.03 -8.47 -21.51
C PRO A 56 3.59 -7.51 -22.57
N LYS A 57 2.75 -6.59 -23.04
CA LYS A 57 3.17 -5.53 -23.96
C LYS A 57 3.68 -4.34 -23.14
N PRO A 58 4.97 -3.95 -23.28
CA PRO A 58 5.50 -2.82 -22.54
C PRO A 58 4.95 -1.50 -23.07
N GLY A 59 4.91 -0.48 -22.20
CA GLY A 59 4.63 0.90 -22.57
C GLY A 59 5.79 1.58 -23.32
N PRO A 60 5.63 2.87 -23.66
CA PRO A 60 6.63 3.67 -24.39
C PRO A 60 8.02 3.73 -23.73
N HIS A 61 8.10 3.55 -22.41
CA HIS A 61 9.34 3.55 -21.65
C HIS A 61 9.79 2.15 -21.23
N GLY A 62 9.23 1.10 -21.84
CA GLY A 62 9.57 -0.29 -21.52
C GLY A 62 8.90 -0.83 -20.25
N GLN A 63 8.05 -0.04 -19.59
CA GLN A 63 7.42 -0.38 -18.33
C GLN A 63 6.20 -1.29 -18.53
N ILE A 64 6.03 -2.26 -17.64
CA ILE A 64 4.87 -3.14 -17.59
C ILE A 64 4.20 -2.96 -16.22
N GLN A 65 2.89 -2.74 -16.24
CA GLN A 65 2.10 -2.53 -15.03
C GLN A 65 1.10 -3.67 -14.86
N THR A 66 0.74 -3.99 -13.61
CA THR A 66 -0.42 -4.84 -13.32
C THR A 66 -0.39 -6.17 -14.07
N TRP A 67 0.72 -6.89 -14.00
CA TRP A 67 1.00 -8.14 -14.74
C TRP A 67 1.00 -8.03 -16.27
N GLY A 68 0.81 -6.81 -16.80
CA GLY A 68 0.59 -6.50 -18.22
C GLY A 68 -0.71 -7.04 -18.79
N ILE A 69 -1.70 -7.33 -17.93
CA ILE A 69 -2.99 -7.88 -18.38
C ILE A 69 -3.92 -6.85 -18.98
N PHE A 70 -3.73 -5.59 -18.59
CA PHE A 70 -4.39 -4.46 -19.20
C PHE A 70 -3.47 -3.87 -20.28
N PRO A 71 -4.02 -3.20 -21.30
CA PRO A 71 -3.20 -2.43 -22.22
C PRO A 71 -2.32 -1.43 -21.46
N TYR A 72 -1.33 -0.84 -22.13
CA TYR A 72 -0.63 0.28 -21.52
C TYR A 72 -1.51 1.53 -21.58
N ASN A 73 -1.60 2.24 -20.45
CA ASN A 73 -2.14 3.58 -20.34
C ASN A 73 -1.14 4.37 -19.47
N GLU A 74 -0.79 5.58 -19.90
CA GLU A 74 0.17 6.45 -19.19
C GLU A 74 -0.23 6.67 -17.73
N ASP A 75 -1.54 6.75 -17.51
CA ASP A 75 -2.13 6.97 -16.19
C ASP A 75 -2.26 5.68 -15.36
N ASN A 76 -2.12 4.50 -15.97
CA ASN A 76 -2.42 3.19 -15.35
C ASN A 76 -3.84 3.10 -14.75
N ILE A 77 -4.79 3.87 -15.29
CA ILE A 77 -6.17 3.87 -14.84
C ILE A 77 -6.95 2.95 -15.77
N TRP A 78 -7.30 1.77 -15.24
CA TRP A 78 -8.13 0.81 -15.93
C TRP A 78 -9.44 0.62 -15.17
N ASP A 79 -10.55 1.02 -15.81
CA ASP A 79 -11.90 0.79 -15.28
C ASP A 79 -12.57 -0.40 -15.97
N TYR A 80 -11.89 -1.53 -16.00
CA TYR A 80 -12.54 -2.83 -16.29
C TYR A 80 -13.26 -3.39 -15.06
N GLY A 81 -13.30 -2.62 -13.97
CA GLY A 81 -13.86 -2.99 -12.68
C GLY A 81 -15.34 -3.38 -12.74
N PRO A 82 -16.25 -2.62 -13.39
CA PRO A 82 -17.67 -2.89 -13.32
C PRO A 82 -18.09 -4.22 -13.98
N PRO A 83 -17.69 -4.55 -15.23
CA PRO A 83 -18.07 -5.84 -15.83
C PRO A 83 -17.51 -7.06 -15.09
N ILE A 84 -16.28 -6.95 -14.58
CA ILE A 84 -15.61 -8.03 -13.83
C ILE A 84 -16.18 -8.14 -12.41
N PHE A 85 -16.47 -7.03 -11.75
CA PHE A 85 -17.14 -7.01 -10.45
C PHE A 85 -18.52 -7.65 -10.55
N LEU A 86 -19.32 -7.27 -11.54
CA LEU A 86 -20.65 -7.86 -11.77
C LEU A 86 -20.57 -9.36 -12.01
N ARG A 87 -19.56 -9.82 -12.77
CA ARG A 87 -19.29 -11.24 -13.00
C ARG A 87 -18.92 -11.98 -11.72
N GLN A 88 -18.02 -11.44 -10.90
CA GLN A 88 -17.65 -12.05 -9.61
C GLN A 88 -18.80 -12.03 -8.60
N ALA A 89 -19.59 -10.94 -8.59
CA ALA A 89 -20.78 -10.79 -7.75
C ALA A 89 -21.92 -11.73 -8.17
N SER A 90 -21.99 -12.14 -9.44
CA SER A 90 -22.99 -13.10 -9.93
C SER A 90 -22.81 -14.55 -9.41
N GLY A 91 -21.68 -14.81 -8.72
CA GLY A 91 -21.39 -16.09 -8.08
C GLY A 91 -20.82 -17.13 -9.05
N GLY A 92 -20.19 -18.16 -8.47
CA GLY A 92 -19.59 -19.27 -9.21
C GLY A 92 -18.06 -19.21 -9.24
N THR A 93 -17.42 -20.28 -8.80
CA THR A 93 -15.96 -20.46 -8.78
C THR A 93 -15.59 -21.73 -9.55
N PRO A 94 -14.41 -21.80 -10.19
CA PRO A 94 -13.33 -20.80 -10.18
C PRO A 94 -13.53 -19.68 -11.20
N TRP A 95 -13.09 -18.46 -10.85
CA TRP A 95 -13.12 -17.30 -11.76
C TRP A 95 -12.06 -17.44 -12.87
N PRO A 96 -12.39 -17.19 -14.14
CA PRO A 96 -11.44 -17.25 -15.26
C PRO A 96 -10.20 -16.40 -15.04
N GLU A 97 -10.37 -15.20 -14.50
CA GLU A 97 -9.31 -14.24 -14.22
C GLU A 97 -8.34 -14.85 -13.20
N ASN A 98 -8.84 -15.35 -12.08
CA ASN A 98 -8.00 -15.99 -11.06
C ASN A 98 -7.25 -17.21 -11.60
N GLN A 99 -7.84 -17.98 -12.54
CA GLN A 99 -7.15 -19.10 -13.17
C GLN A 99 -5.94 -18.63 -13.99
N PHE A 100 -6.13 -17.63 -14.85
CA PHE A 100 -5.05 -17.04 -15.65
C PHE A 100 -3.96 -16.43 -14.76
N MET A 101 -4.38 -15.63 -13.78
CA MET A 101 -3.50 -14.88 -12.91
C MET A 101 -2.68 -15.77 -11.98
N ASN A 102 -3.25 -16.88 -11.50
CA ASN A 102 -2.49 -17.84 -10.69
C ASN A 102 -1.35 -18.49 -11.47
N VAL A 103 -1.52 -18.74 -12.78
CA VAL A 103 -0.43 -19.25 -13.62
C VAL A 103 0.70 -18.21 -13.76
N LEU A 104 0.37 -16.93 -13.98
CA LEU A 104 1.40 -15.87 -14.02
C LEU A 104 2.12 -15.71 -12.69
N LYS A 105 1.38 -15.73 -11.58
CA LYS A 105 1.93 -15.67 -10.22
C LYS A 105 2.88 -16.85 -9.96
N ASP A 106 2.49 -18.07 -10.34
CA ASP A 106 3.32 -19.26 -10.13
C ASP A 106 4.58 -19.24 -11.00
N ARG A 107 4.48 -18.78 -12.27
CA ARG A 107 5.65 -18.55 -13.15
C ARG A 107 6.63 -17.57 -12.52
N LYS A 108 6.17 -16.41 -12.06
CA LYS A 108 7.04 -15.41 -11.42
C LYS A 108 7.61 -15.92 -10.10
N ARG A 109 6.82 -16.65 -9.30
CA ARG A 109 7.31 -17.29 -8.07
C ARG A 109 8.45 -18.27 -8.37
N GLU A 110 8.32 -19.09 -9.41
CA GLU A 110 9.39 -20.01 -9.82
C GLU A 110 10.63 -19.25 -10.30
N GLN A 111 10.46 -18.21 -11.10
CA GLN A 111 11.54 -17.33 -11.54
C GLN A 111 12.28 -16.71 -10.35
N LEU A 112 11.55 -16.13 -9.39
CA LEU A 112 12.13 -15.54 -8.19
C LEU A 112 12.80 -16.56 -7.27
N SER A 113 12.32 -17.81 -7.24
CA SER A 113 12.97 -18.88 -6.45
C SER A 113 14.33 -19.29 -7.00
N LYS A 114 14.58 -19.02 -8.29
CA LYS A 114 15.83 -19.29 -9.00
C LYS A 114 16.69 -18.04 -9.16
N LEU A 115 16.19 -16.87 -8.75
CA LEU A 115 16.89 -15.60 -8.90
C LEU A 115 18.05 -15.53 -7.91
N ASP A 116 19.26 -15.37 -8.44
CA ASP A 116 20.42 -15.02 -7.63
C ASP A 116 20.49 -13.50 -7.47
N LEU A 117 20.38 -13.03 -6.23
CA LEU A 117 20.52 -11.61 -5.89
C LEU A 117 21.99 -11.20 -5.76
N ALA A 118 22.94 -12.14 -5.90
CA ALA A 118 24.33 -12.00 -5.51
C ALA A 118 24.42 -11.51 -4.05
N ASP A 119 24.77 -10.24 -3.84
CA ASP A 119 24.79 -9.60 -2.53
C ASP A 119 23.85 -8.38 -2.45
N LEU A 120 22.93 -8.22 -3.40
CA LEU A 120 22.07 -7.03 -3.47
C LEU A 120 21.24 -6.83 -2.20
N ASP A 121 20.76 -7.91 -1.60
CA ASP A 121 20.01 -7.90 -0.34
C ASP A 121 20.85 -7.44 0.87
N LYS A 122 22.18 -7.49 0.77
CA LYS A 122 23.11 -7.03 1.81
C LYS A 122 23.52 -5.56 1.63
N LYS A 123 23.13 -4.93 0.52
CA LYS A 123 23.51 -3.56 0.17
C LYS A 123 22.49 -2.54 0.66
N ASP A 124 22.98 -1.35 0.96
CA ASP A 124 22.16 -0.16 1.10
C ASP A 124 21.88 0.45 -0.26
N VAL A 125 20.72 1.07 -0.39
CA VAL A 125 20.31 1.84 -1.57
C VAL A 125 19.81 3.21 -1.16
N VAL A 126 20.00 4.20 -2.02
CA VAL A 126 19.22 5.43 -1.99
C VAL A 126 18.07 5.29 -2.99
N ILE A 127 16.86 5.52 -2.51
CA ILE A 127 15.66 5.58 -3.34
C ILE A 127 15.11 7.01 -3.34
N LYS A 128 14.55 7.41 -4.48
CA LYS A 128 13.69 8.59 -4.59
C LYS A 128 12.28 8.14 -4.89
N ILE A 129 11.36 8.48 -3.99
CA ILE A 129 9.94 8.18 -4.12
C ILE A 129 9.23 9.49 -4.44
N HIS A 130 8.40 9.51 -5.47
CA HIS A 130 7.56 10.67 -5.78
C HIS A 130 6.12 10.27 -6.09
N LEU A 131 5.18 11.16 -5.81
CA LEU A 131 3.79 10.98 -6.20
C LEU A 131 3.66 11.30 -7.69
N LYS A 132 3.24 10.32 -8.48
CA LYS A 132 3.04 10.48 -9.92
C LYS A 132 1.95 11.52 -10.19
N PHE A 133 2.06 12.20 -11.33
CA PHE A 133 1.15 13.23 -11.83
C PHE A 133 1.20 14.56 -11.08
N LEU A 134 1.80 14.63 -9.90
CA LEU A 134 1.88 15.87 -9.11
C LEU A 134 3.16 16.63 -9.48
N GLN A 135 3.05 17.53 -10.45
CA GLN A 135 4.14 18.38 -10.91
C GLN A 135 3.98 19.82 -10.41
N ASP A 136 5.09 20.49 -10.16
CA ASP A 136 5.14 21.94 -9.92
C ASP A 136 5.17 22.73 -11.25
N ALA A 137 5.27 24.05 -11.16
CA ALA A 137 5.25 24.94 -12.33
C ALA A 137 6.41 24.70 -13.32
N ASN A 138 7.50 24.06 -12.89
CA ASN A 138 8.65 23.73 -13.74
C ASN A 138 8.53 22.32 -14.35
N GLY A 139 7.49 21.55 -13.99
CA GLY A 139 7.34 20.15 -14.41
C GLY A 139 8.06 19.15 -13.50
N ASP A 140 8.68 19.61 -12.41
CA ASP A 140 9.35 18.73 -11.45
C ASP A 140 8.35 18.08 -10.50
N PRO A 141 8.62 16.86 -9.97
CA PRO A 141 7.77 16.26 -8.95
C PRO A 141 7.60 17.19 -7.74
N ARG A 142 6.36 17.54 -7.42
CA ARG A 142 6.05 18.49 -6.34
C ARG A 142 6.19 17.86 -4.95
N ILE A 143 5.87 16.57 -4.83
CA ILE A 143 5.92 15.81 -3.58
C ILE A 143 6.83 14.60 -3.75
N TRP A 144 7.96 14.57 -3.03
CA TRP A 144 8.91 13.46 -3.07
C TRP A 144 9.73 13.31 -1.79
N ARG A 145 10.30 12.12 -1.59
CA ARG A 145 11.19 11.77 -0.48
C ARG A 145 12.42 11.03 -1.02
N ARG A 146 13.60 11.34 -0.47
CA ARG A 146 14.84 10.61 -0.73
C ARG A 146 15.27 9.89 0.55
N VAL A 147 15.44 8.58 0.46
CA VAL A 147 15.69 7.71 1.63
C VAL A 147 16.80 6.72 1.34
N ARG A 148 17.72 6.57 2.29
CA ARG A 148 18.69 5.48 2.32
C ARG A 148 18.19 4.35 3.23
N LEU A 149 18.29 3.11 2.76
CA LEU A 149 17.86 1.92 3.50
C LEU A 149 18.48 0.63 2.93
N SER A 150 18.34 -0.48 3.64
CA SER A 150 18.75 -1.81 3.17
C SER A 150 17.82 -2.35 2.09
N ALA A 151 18.37 -2.84 0.97
CA ALA A 151 17.62 -3.54 -0.06
C ALA A 151 17.11 -4.93 0.40
N GLY A 152 17.68 -5.48 1.48
CA GLY A 152 17.22 -6.72 2.13
C GLY A 152 15.97 -6.55 3.00
N MET A 153 15.41 -5.34 3.10
CA MET A 153 14.16 -5.13 3.83
C MET A 153 12.99 -5.84 3.13
N LYS A 154 12.18 -6.57 3.89
CA LYS A 154 10.94 -7.17 3.37
C LYS A 154 9.98 -6.08 2.91
N ILE A 155 9.31 -6.29 1.79
CA ILE A 155 8.41 -5.30 1.17
C ILE A 155 7.32 -4.87 2.17
N GLY A 156 6.74 -5.83 2.90
CA GLY A 156 5.75 -5.54 3.93
C GLY A 156 6.25 -4.67 5.10
N VAL A 157 7.52 -4.85 5.49
CA VAL A 157 8.16 -4.03 6.54
C VAL A 157 8.48 -2.65 5.99
N PHE A 158 8.96 -2.57 4.75
CA PHE A 158 9.19 -1.30 4.07
C PHE A 158 7.91 -0.48 4.00
N GLN A 159 6.79 -1.06 3.59
CA GLN A 159 5.51 -0.37 3.59
C GLN A 159 5.14 0.17 4.97
N ASP A 160 4.98 -0.75 5.93
CA ASP A 160 4.41 -0.43 7.24
C ASP A 160 5.31 0.49 8.07
N LYS A 161 6.63 0.29 7.99
CA LYS A 161 7.61 0.94 8.87
C LYS A 161 8.35 2.11 8.25
N VAL A 162 8.41 2.20 6.92
CA VAL A 162 9.19 3.23 6.24
C VAL A 162 8.30 4.07 5.33
N LEU A 163 7.64 3.46 4.35
CA LEU A 163 6.94 4.19 3.30
C LEU A 163 5.73 4.97 3.83
N SER A 164 4.86 4.33 4.63
CA SER A 164 3.73 5.03 5.26
C SER A 164 4.18 6.24 6.12
N PRO A 165 5.11 6.11 7.08
CA PRO A 165 5.47 7.26 7.93
C PRO A 165 6.18 8.41 7.18
N ILE A 166 7.06 8.14 6.20
CA ILE A 166 7.76 9.21 5.46
C ILE A 166 6.81 9.97 4.51
N LEU A 167 5.77 9.30 4.02
CA LEU A 167 4.71 9.89 3.21
C LEU A 167 3.54 10.40 4.06
N ASN A 168 3.67 10.38 5.39
CA ASN A 168 2.61 10.74 6.32
C ASN A 168 1.28 10.02 6.02
N TRP A 169 1.32 8.77 5.55
CA TRP A 169 0.13 7.94 5.47
C TRP A 169 -0.12 7.25 6.81
N VAL A 170 -1.40 7.09 7.15
CA VAL A 170 -1.82 6.32 8.31
C VAL A 170 -1.51 4.85 8.06
N ARG A 171 -0.69 4.30 8.95
CA ARG A 171 -0.32 2.88 8.89
C ARG A 171 -1.56 2.01 9.02
N ASN A 172 -1.61 0.96 8.20
CA ASN A 172 -2.65 -0.07 8.21
C ASN A 172 -4.07 0.43 7.91
N LEU A 173 -4.25 1.58 7.24
CA LEU A 173 -5.57 2.11 6.91
C LEU A 173 -6.11 1.54 5.59
N HIS A 174 -5.28 1.56 4.55
CA HIS A 174 -5.65 1.18 3.19
C HIS A 174 -4.81 0.02 2.65
N CYS A 175 -5.33 -0.69 1.64
CA CYS A 175 -4.58 -1.68 0.88
C CYS A 175 -3.46 -1.00 0.05
N TYR A 176 -2.47 -1.80 -0.35
CA TYR A 176 -1.36 -1.33 -1.17
C TYR A 176 -0.78 -2.45 -2.03
N THR A 177 -0.13 -2.08 -3.13
CA THR A 177 0.71 -2.98 -3.92
C THR A 177 2.02 -2.33 -4.35
N PHE A 178 3.00 -3.19 -4.63
CA PHE A 178 4.21 -2.84 -5.38
C PHE A 178 4.20 -3.56 -6.71
N THR A 179 4.65 -2.90 -7.78
CA THR A 179 4.75 -3.49 -9.12
C THR A 179 6.18 -3.39 -9.62
N ASP A 180 6.79 -4.53 -9.91
CA ASP A 180 8.07 -4.61 -10.64
C ASP A 180 7.83 -4.20 -12.09
N LEU A 181 8.28 -3.01 -12.49
CA LEU A 181 7.96 -2.46 -13.80
C LEU A 181 8.69 -3.16 -14.96
N ARG A 182 9.65 -4.06 -14.67
CA ARG A 182 10.38 -4.83 -15.70
C ARG A 182 9.53 -5.95 -16.29
N ASP A 183 8.57 -6.48 -15.53
CA ASP A 183 7.69 -7.56 -15.99
C ASP A 183 6.24 -7.47 -15.50
N GLY A 184 5.89 -6.44 -14.74
CA GLY A 184 4.55 -6.19 -14.23
C GLY A 184 4.18 -6.99 -12.99
N ALA A 185 5.07 -7.82 -12.43
CA ALA A 185 4.71 -8.62 -11.28
C ALA A 185 4.27 -7.76 -10.08
N VAL A 186 3.13 -8.13 -9.49
CA VAL A 186 2.52 -7.38 -8.38
C VAL A 186 2.76 -8.10 -7.05
N PHE A 187 3.11 -7.32 -6.02
CA PHE A 187 3.40 -7.77 -4.66
C PHE A 187 2.49 -7.04 -3.68
N GLY A 188 1.95 -7.74 -2.69
CA GLY A 188 1.01 -7.18 -1.72
C GLY A 188 0.71 -8.11 -0.55
N PRO A 189 -0.06 -7.64 0.45
CA PRO A 189 -0.42 -8.40 1.65
C PRO A 189 -1.55 -9.41 1.39
N ASP A 190 -1.30 -10.71 1.55
CA ASP A 190 -2.28 -11.79 1.28
C ASP A 190 -3.35 -11.97 2.36
N ASP A 191 -3.18 -11.29 3.49
CA ASP A 191 -4.09 -11.30 4.63
C ASP A 191 -4.72 -9.94 4.94
N ALA A 192 -4.67 -8.98 4.02
CA ALA A 192 -5.28 -7.66 4.16
C ALA A 192 -6.82 -7.71 4.11
N ASN A 193 -7.46 -6.91 4.95
CA ASN A 193 -8.92 -6.78 5.02
C ASN A 193 -9.44 -5.34 5.14
N ALA A 194 -8.68 -4.35 4.67
CA ALA A 194 -9.18 -2.97 4.60
C ALA A 194 -10.39 -2.87 3.66
N THR A 195 -11.17 -1.80 3.83
CA THR A 195 -12.44 -1.60 3.13
C THR A 195 -12.26 -1.54 1.61
N ASP A 196 -11.15 -0.95 1.16
CA ASP A 196 -10.79 -0.76 -0.24
C ASP A 196 -10.34 -2.05 -0.96
N ILE A 197 -10.19 -3.19 -0.26
CA ILE A 197 -9.85 -4.48 -0.89
C ILE A 197 -10.86 -4.90 -1.95
N MET A 198 -12.10 -4.40 -1.88
CA MET A 198 -13.14 -4.61 -2.89
C MET A 198 -12.74 -4.15 -4.30
N HIS A 199 -11.74 -3.27 -4.42
CA HIS A 199 -11.21 -2.78 -5.68
C HIS A 199 -10.02 -3.61 -6.23
N ILE A 200 -9.69 -4.77 -5.64
CA ILE A 200 -8.56 -5.62 -6.06
C ILE A 200 -8.58 -6.03 -7.54
N ASN A 201 -9.78 -6.15 -8.12
CA ASN A 201 -9.98 -6.45 -9.54
C ASN A 201 -9.54 -5.30 -10.47
N GLN A 202 -9.42 -4.08 -9.95
CA GLN A 202 -8.91 -2.90 -10.68
C GLN A 202 -7.40 -2.71 -10.52
N VAL A 203 -6.74 -3.51 -9.68
CA VAL A 203 -5.32 -3.34 -9.30
C VAL A 203 -4.42 -4.48 -9.76
N GLY A 204 -4.96 -5.69 -9.93
CA GLY A 204 -4.16 -6.81 -10.44
C GLY A 204 -4.63 -8.22 -10.04
N TYR A 205 -5.80 -8.35 -9.39
CA TYR A 205 -6.45 -9.60 -8.97
C TYR A 205 -5.70 -10.42 -7.92
N VAL A 206 -4.45 -10.76 -8.20
CA VAL A 206 -3.57 -11.55 -7.35
C VAL A 206 -2.24 -10.85 -7.24
N TYR A 207 -1.56 -11.11 -6.14
CA TYR A 207 -0.21 -10.61 -5.91
C TYR A 207 0.63 -11.69 -5.22
N LEU A 208 1.94 -11.52 -5.32
CA LEU A 208 2.92 -12.27 -4.57
C LEU A 208 2.96 -11.75 -3.11
N PRO A 209 3.00 -12.63 -2.09
CA PRO A 209 3.00 -12.20 -0.69
C PRO A 209 4.24 -11.35 -0.35
N ASP A 210 4.01 -10.09 0.01
CA ASP A 210 5.05 -9.09 0.26
C ASP A 210 5.94 -9.38 1.49
N ASP A 211 5.55 -10.33 2.32
CA ASP A 211 6.30 -10.79 3.49
C ASP A 211 7.33 -11.88 3.15
N LYS A 212 7.26 -12.44 1.94
CA LYS A 212 8.22 -13.42 1.40
C LYS A 212 9.34 -12.75 0.61
N TYR A 213 9.09 -11.59 0.02
CA TYR A 213 10.05 -10.91 -0.87
C TYR A 213 10.64 -9.65 -0.23
N MET A 214 11.82 -9.27 -0.72
CA MET A 214 12.60 -8.09 -0.29
C MET A 214 12.60 -7.03 -1.37
N LEU A 215 12.93 -5.77 -1.03
CA LEU A 215 13.11 -4.70 -2.01
C LEU A 215 14.08 -5.07 -3.14
N ALA A 216 15.15 -5.80 -2.82
CA ALA A 216 16.12 -6.30 -3.80
C ALA A 216 15.51 -7.14 -4.94
N HIS A 217 14.27 -7.65 -4.81
CA HIS A 217 13.60 -8.37 -5.90
C HIS A 217 12.92 -7.44 -6.91
N LEU A 218 12.72 -6.16 -6.58
CA LEU A 218 11.99 -5.19 -7.41
C LEU A 218 12.88 -4.39 -8.35
N PHE A 219 14.21 -4.54 -8.26
CA PHE A 219 15.17 -3.83 -9.09
C PHE A 219 16.45 -4.65 -9.28
N SER A 220 17.36 -4.18 -10.11
CA SER A 220 18.64 -4.84 -10.42
C SER A 220 19.82 -3.86 -10.53
N LYS A 221 19.57 -2.61 -10.92
CA LYS A 221 20.60 -1.59 -11.15
C LYS A 221 20.10 -0.20 -10.79
N VAL A 222 21.03 0.75 -10.72
CA VAL A 222 20.73 2.19 -10.62
C VAL A 222 19.90 2.63 -11.83
N GLY A 223 18.91 3.49 -11.60
CA GLY A 223 17.94 3.97 -12.59
C GLY A 223 16.76 3.02 -12.82
N ASP A 224 16.76 1.81 -12.25
CA ASP A 224 15.55 0.99 -12.25
C ASP A 224 14.47 1.67 -11.38
N THR A 225 13.22 1.55 -11.84
CA THR A 225 12.04 2.06 -11.14
C THR A 225 11.05 0.94 -10.85
N PHE A 226 10.33 1.04 -9.73
CA PHE A 226 9.15 0.23 -9.45
C PHE A 226 8.01 1.10 -8.94
N ALA A 227 6.77 0.66 -9.17
CA ALA A 227 5.59 1.42 -8.80
C ALA A 227 5.04 0.97 -7.44
N HIS A 228 4.43 1.92 -6.71
CA HIS A 228 3.68 1.65 -5.49
C HIS A 228 2.29 2.31 -5.59
N LEU A 229 1.24 1.51 -5.41
CA LEU A 229 -0.13 1.98 -5.32
C LEU A 229 -0.58 1.90 -3.87
N TYR A 230 -1.01 3.03 -3.30
CA TYR A 230 -1.62 3.11 -1.98
C TYR A 230 -3.08 3.53 -2.11
N ASP A 231 -3.95 2.91 -1.32
CA ASP A 231 -5.40 3.08 -1.39
C ASP A 231 -5.98 2.62 -2.72
N TYR A 232 -6.62 1.46 -2.72
CA TYR A 232 -7.23 0.95 -3.95
C TYR A 232 -8.49 1.71 -4.35
N GLY A 233 -9.10 2.48 -3.42
CA GLY A 233 -10.21 3.37 -3.70
C GLY A 233 -9.72 4.64 -4.40
N ASP A 234 -8.94 5.44 -3.69
CA ASP A 234 -8.44 6.73 -4.20
C ASP A 234 -7.37 6.59 -5.27
N LYS A 235 -6.54 5.54 -5.22
CA LYS A 235 -5.42 5.27 -6.13
C LYS A 235 -4.32 6.32 -6.07
N TRP A 236 -3.59 6.35 -4.95
CA TRP A 236 -2.36 7.16 -4.84
C TRP A 236 -1.19 6.45 -5.52
N HIS A 237 -0.80 6.97 -6.68
CA HIS A 237 0.27 6.41 -7.50
C HIS A 237 1.62 7.00 -7.11
N HIS A 238 2.57 6.12 -6.82
CA HIS A 238 3.95 6.47 -6.51
C HIS A 238 4.89 5.74 -7.47
N GLU A 239 5.99 6.41 -7.80
CA GLU A 239 7.12 5.80 -8.50
C GLU A 239 8.36 5.91 -7.62
N ILE A 240 9.11 4.81 -7.57
CA ILE A 240 10.28 4.66 -6.70
C ILE A 240 11.48 4.32 -7.59
N GLU A 241 12.41 5.25 -7.66
CA GLU A 241 13.65 5.14 -8.44
C GLU A 241 14.82 4.75 -7.54
N ILE A 242 15.69 3.85 -8.03
CA ILE A 242 16.98 3.54 -7.41
C ILE A 242 18.03 4.54 -7.87
N GLU A 243 18.32 5.57 -7.05
CA GLU A 243 19.33 6.58 -7.36
C GLU A 243 20.77 6.10 -7.09
N LYS A 244 20.97 5.22 -6.11
CA LYS A 244 22.30 4.72 -5.74
C LYS A 244 22.23 3.34 -5.11
N ILE A 245 23.23 2.50 -5.40
CA ILE A 245 23.47 1.22 -4.73
C ILE A 245 24.87 1.28 -4.12
N PHE A 246 24.99 1.05 -2.82
CA PHE A 246 26.28 1.06 -2.12
C PHE A 246 26.95 -0.32 -2.18
N PRO A 247 28.29 -0.39 -2.14
CA PRO A 247 28.98 -1.64 -1.90
C PRO A 247 28.68 -2.18 -0.48
N VAL A 248 28.90 -3.48 -0.25
CA VAL A 248 28.54 -4.14 1.01
C VAL A 248 29.29 -3.52 2.20
N GLU A 249 30.55 -3.13 1.98
CA GLU A 249 31.46 -2.56 2.96
C GLU A 249 31.00 -1.18 3.47
N GLU A 250 30.29 -0.43 2.62
CA GLU A 250 29.70 0.87 2.96
C GLU A 250 28.25 0.75 3.48
N SER A 251 27.68 -0.46 3.48
CA SER A 251 26.27 -0.71 3.80
C SER A 251 26.10 -0.98 5.29
N TYR A 252 25.29 -0.15 5.96
CA TYR A 252 25.03 -0.24 7.40
C TYR A 252 23.58 -0.62 7.72
N GLY A 253 22.68 -0.58 6.74
CA GLY A 253 21.30 -1.07 6.83
C GLY A 253 20.30 -0.15 7.54
N ARG A 254 20.72 1.03 8.00
CA ARG A 254 19.85 1.99 8.71
C ARG A 254 18.96 2.72 7.70
N VAL A 255 17.71 2.92 8.10
CA VAL A 255 16.79 3.80 7.39
C VAL A 255 17.11 5.25 7.75
N GLN A 256 17.33 6.08 6.74
CA GLN A 256 17.65 7.48 6.88
C GLN A 256 16.93 8.30 5.81
N ILE A 257 16.10 9.25 6.24
CA ILE A 257 15.54 10.26 5.36
C ILE A 257 16.67 11.24 5.05
N LEU A 258 16.99 11.40 3.77
CA LEU A 258 18.06 12.27 3.30
C LEU A 258 17.53 13.65 2.92
N ASP A 259 16.38 13.68 2.25
CA ASP A 259 15.81 14.90 1.69
C ASP A 259 14.33 14.69 1.30
N GLY A 260 13.63 15.78 0.98
CA GLY A 260 12.27 15.73 0.44
C GLY A 260 11.68 17.11 0.16
N LYS A 261 10.55 17.13 -0.55
CA LYS A 261 9.80 18.34 -0.88
C LYS A 261 8.30 18.06 -0.80
N GLY A 262 7.51 19.07 -0.44
CA GLY A 262 6.05 19.01 -0.43
C GLY A 262 5.45 18.21 0.71
N MET A 263 4.39 18.74 1.31
CA MET A 263 3.52 18.01 2.21
C MET A 263 2.79 16.92 1.44
N CYS A 264 2.60 15.75 2.04
CA CYS A 264 1.82 14.70 1.40
C CYS A 264 0.32 15.03 1.44
N PRO A 265 -0.50 14.46 0.54
CA PRO A 265 -1.94 14.67 0.58
C PRO A 265 -2.54 14.20 1.91
N GLY A 266 -3.74 14.70 2.24
CA GLY A 266 -4.54 14.11 3.30
C GLY A 266 -5.10 12.74 2.89
N GLU A 267 -5.37 11.87 3.87
CA GLU A 267 -6.11 10.62 3.62
C GLU A 267 -7.47 10.91 3.00
N ASN A 268 -7.91 10.05 2.06
CA ASN A 268 -9.19 10.14 1.36
C ASN A 268 -9.39 11.43 0.51
N MET A 269 -8.29 12.03 0.02
CA MET A 269 -8.31 13.20 -0.87
C MET A 269 -8.37 12.88 -2.37
N ARG A 270 -9.06 11.79 -2.73
CA ARG A 270 -9.47 11.42 -4.10
C ARG A 270 -8.33 11.09 -5.07
N GLY A 271 -7.16 10.71 -4.57
CA GLY A 271 -6.07 10.19 -5.40
C GLY A 271 -5.24 11.23 -6.14
N SER A 272 -4.18 10.74 -6.79
CA SER A 272 -3.13 11.59 -7.39
C SER A 272 -3.66 12.57 -8.45
N TYR A 273 -4.57 12.14 -9.32
CA TYR A 273 -5.04 12.96 -10.45
C TYR A 273 -5.92 14.13 -9.98
N GLN A 274 -6.89 13.84 -9.13
CA GLN A 274 -7.79 14.85 -8.57
C GLN A 274 -7.01 15.79 -7.65
N TYR A 275 -6.03 15.28 -6.92
CA TYR A 275 -5.16 16.11 -6.09
C TYR A 275 -4.25 17.02 -6.92
N GLN A 276 -3.83 16.62 -8.12
CA GLN A 276 -3.13 17.53 -9.03
C GLN A 276 -4.01 18.73 -9.40
N ASN A 277 -5.30 18.51 -9.67
CA ASN A 277 -6.24 19.61 -9.93
C ASN A 277 -6.46 20.48 -8.69
N PHE A 278 -6.53 19.86 -7.50
CA PHE A 278 -6.59 20.57 -6.22
C PHE A 278 -5.39 21.53 -6.04
N LEU A 279 -4.17 21.04 -6.31
CA LEU A 279 -2.91 21.80 -6.22
C LEU A 279 -2.84 22.93 -7.26
N LYS A 280 -3.18 22.64 -8.53
CA LYS A 280 -3.22 23.68 -9.58
C LYS A 280 -4.18 24.81 -9.22
N ALA A 281 -5.36 24.47 -8.71
CA ALA A 281 -6.31 25.47 -8.28
C ALA A 281 -5.79 26.25 -7.05
N TYR A 282 -5.16 25.56 -6.08
CA TYR A 282 -4.57 26.19 -4.90
C TYR A 282 -3.53 27.28 -5.27
N ASP A 283 -2.70 27.03 -6.29
CA ASP A 283 -1.68 27.98 -6.73
C ASP A 283 -2.27 29.29 -7.31
N THR A 284 -3.48 29.22 -7.86
CA THR A 284 -4.19 30.37 -8.45
C THR A 284 -5.24 30.99 -7.53
N ASP A 285 -5.50 30.36 -6.38
CA ASP A 285 -6.56 30.74 -5.47
C ASP A 285 -6.26 32.04 -4.72
N SER A 286 -7.33 32.74 -4.32
CA SER A 286 -7.22 33.80 -3.32
C SER A 286 -6.74 33.22 -1.97
N TYR A 287 -6.13 34.07 -1.13
CA TYR A 287 -5.68 33.66 0.20
C TYR A 287 -6.78 32.96 1.03
N THR A 288 -8.03 33.45 0.95
CA THR A 288 -9.16 32.86 1.68
C THR A 288 -9.47 31.44 1.22
N GLU A 289 -9.42 31.17 -0.08
CA GLU A 289 -9.65 29.83 -0.63
C GLU A 289 -8.47 28.90 -0.34
N GLN A 290 -7.23 29.40 -0.41
CA GLN A 290 -6.06 28.66 0.05
C GLN A 290 -6.19 28.22 1.50
N VAL A 291 -6.64 29.11 2.41
CA VAL A 291 -6.84 28.77 3.83
C VAL A 291 -7.89 27.66 4.01
N LYS A 292 -8.98 27.66 3.22
CA LYS A 292 -9.97 26.58 3.28
C LYS A 292 -9.38 25.24 2.85
N LYS A 293 -8.64 25.22 1.75
CA LYS A 293 -7.94 24.02 1.26
C LYS A 293 -6.89 23.49 2.24
N LYS A 294 -6.15 24.38 2.91
CA LYS A 294 -5.24 23.98 4.00
C LYS A 294 -5.99 23.30 5.13
N ARG A 295 -7.15 23.83 5.53
CA ARG A 295 -7.99 23.22 6.56
C ARG A 295 -8.51 21.85 6.13
N GLU A 296 -8.96 21.71 4.88
CA GLU A 296 -9.38 20.42 4.33
C GLU A 296 -8.28 19.35 4.45
N ILE A 297 -7.02 19.69 4.16
CA ILE A 297 -5.88 18.78 4.37
C ILE A 297 -5.66 18.48 5.87
N LEU A 298 -5.72 19.51 6.71
CA LEU A 298 -5.45 19.39 8.15
C LEU A 298 -6.52 18.59 8.90
N ASP A 299 -7.75 18.57 8.39
CA ASP A 299 -8.87 17.81 8.95
C ASP A 299 -8.74 16.29 8.63
N CYS A 300 -7.84 15.90 7.71
CA CYS A 300 -7.62 14.50 7.38
C CYS A 300 -6.93 13.71 8.52
N PRO A 301 -7.22 12.40 8.65
CA PRO A 301 -6.67 11.53 9.70
C PRO A 301 -5.14 11.58 9.90
N ASN A 302 -4.38 11.70 8.82
CA ASN A 302 -2.92 11.79 8.86
C ASN A 302 -2.37 13.14 9.33
N TYR A 303 -3.21 14.17 9.44
CA TYR A 303 -2.83 15.50 9.91
C TYR A 303 -3.40 15.87 11.28
N LYS A 304 -4.14 14.96 11.94
CA LYS A 304 -4.61 15.16 13.33
C LYS A 304 -3.50 15.52 14.33
N GLY A 305 -2.26 15.10 14.05
CA GLY A 305 -1.07 15.41 14.86
C GLY A 305 -0.33 16.70 14.47
N PHE A 306 -0.83 17.48 13.50
CA PHE A 306 -0.23 18.75 13.09
C PHE A 306 -0.44 19.80 14.19
N GLY A 307 0.37 19.72 15.25
CA GLY A 307 0.28 20.54 16.46
C GLY A 307 0.70 22.00 16.28
N LYS A 308 0.64 22.54 15.05
CA LYS A 308 0.99 23.91 14.69
C LYS A 308 -0.27 24.65 14.21
N PRO A 309 -0.36 25.98 14.35
CA PRO A 309 -1.46 26.75 13.78
C PRO A 309 -1.60 26.51 12.26
N PRO A 310 -2.83 26.48 11.70
CA PRO A 310 -3.05 26.30 10.26
C PRO A 310 -2.32 27.31 9.37
N SER A 311 -2.00 28.50 9.89
CA SER A 311 -1.21 29.51 9.18
C SER A 311 0.23 29.08 8.90
N LEU A 312 0.79 28.16 9.68
CA LEU A 312 2.13 27.60 9.47
C LEU A 312 2.12 26.38 8.53
N PHE A 313 0.95 25.95 8.05
CA PHE A 313 0.88 24.91 7.05
C PHE A 313 1.31 25.46 5.69
N ASP A 314 2.44 24.96 5.21
CA ASP A 314 2.97 25.21 3.87
C ASP A 314 2.94 23.90 3.09
N ILE A 315 2.20 23.90 1.97
CA ILE A 315 1.97 22.72 1.15
C ILE A 315 3.23 22.26 0.40
N ASP A 316 4.16 23.19 0.13
CA ASP A 316 5.38 22.91 -0.63
C ASP A 316 6.57 22.57 0.28
N ALA A 317 6.43 22.79 1.59
CA ALA A 317 7.44 22.46 2.58
C ALA A 317 7.53 20.96 2.88
N PHE A 318 8.73 20.52 3.28
CA PHE A 318 8.93 19.20 3.88
C PHE A 318 9.68 19.34 5.20
N ASP A 319 9.06 18.90 6.29
CA ASP A 319 9.65 18.91 7.63
C ASP A 319 10.32 17.55 7.90
N VAL A 320 11.64 17.51 7.70
CA VAL A 320 12.48 16.31 7.87
C VAL A 320 12.44 15.81 9.32
N ASP A 321 12.37 16.69 10.31
CA ASP A 321 12.36 16.32 11.72
C ASP A 321 11.06 15.63 12.09
N GLN A 322 9.91 16.19 11.71
CA GLN A 322 8.61 15.52 11.90
C GLN A 322 8.54 14.18 11.15
N ALA A 323 9.14 14.08 9.96
CA ALA A 323 9.20 12.81 9.24
C ALA A 323 10.06 11.76 9.96
N ASN A 324 11.19 12.17 10.55
CA ASN A 324 12.03 11.29 11.38
C ASN A 324 11.33 10.86 12.67
N GLU A 325 10.53 11.74 13.30
CA GLU A 325 9.72 11.38 14.47
C GLU A 325 8.68 10.29 14.13
N ARG A 326 7.95 10.45 13.02
CA ARG A 326 6.99 9.43 12.55
C ARG A 326 7.68 8.11 12.20
N LEU A 327 8.84 8.17 11.53
CA LEU A 327 9.64 6.99 11.22
C LEU A 327 10.10 6.28 12.49
N SER A 328 10.63 7.01 13.47
CA SER A 328 11.06 6.47 14.76
C SER A 328 9.89 5.84 15.52
N ALA A 329 8.73 6.52 15.57
CA ALA A 329 7.52 5.98 16.19
C ALA A 329 7.08 4.66 15.53
N ALA A 330 7.07 4.60 14.20
CA ALA A 330 6.72 3.40 13.44
C ALA A 330 7.70 2.24 13.74
N LEU A 331 9.01 2.49 13.66
CA LEU A 331 10.05 1.50 13.96
C LEU A 331 9.99 0.98 15.41
N SER A 332 9.63 1.84 16.37
CA SER A 332 9.52 1.48 17.79
C SER A 332 8.26 0.68 18.17
N SER A 333 7.30 0.58 17.26
CA SER A 333 6.00 -0.10 17.49
C SER A 333 5.97 -1.51 16.90
N PRO A 334 5.05 -2.39 17.34
CA PRO A 334 4.78 -3.66 16.66
C PRO A 334 4.33 -3.46 15.20
N ASN A 335 4.49 -4.48 14.38
CA ASN A 335 3.92 -4.48 13.04
C ASN A 335 2.40 -4.37 13.09
N SER A 336 1.85 -3.73 12.06
CA SER A 336 0.42 -3.64 11.89
C SER A 336 -0.21 -5.02 11.62
N VAL A 337 -1.40 -5.26 12.19
CA VAL A 337 -2.16 -6.49 11.92
C VAL A 337 -3.02 -6.30 10.67
N ARG A 338 -2.58 -6.88 9.56
CA ARG A 338 -3.23 -6.75 8.24
C ARG A 338 -4.61 -7.38 8.14
N ALA A 339 -4.88 -8.42 8.93
CA ALA A 339 -6.21 -9.05 9.01
C ALA A 339 -7.18 -8.29 9.94
N GLY A 340 -6.79 -7.12 10.43
CA GLY A 340 -7.61 -6.24 11.24
C GLY A 340 -7.18 -4.80 11.06
N MET A 341 -7.22 -4.37 9.79
CA MET A 341 -6.82 -3.03 9.36
C MET A 341 -7.61 -1.94 10.08
N LYS A 342 -6.99 -0.77 10.18
CA LYS A 342 -7.58 0.40 10.80
C LYS A 342 -8.77 0.86 9.96
N ALA A 343 -9.88 1.18 10.61
CA ALA A 343 -11.06 1.71 9.95
C ALA A 343 -11.78 2.69 10.86
N PHE A 344 -12.42 3.69 10.26
CA PHE A 344 -13.40 4.51 10.95
C PHE A 344 -14.79 3.91 10.77
N THR A 345 -15.54 3.81 11.86
CA THR A 345 -16.90 3.28 11.85
C THR A 345 -17.83 4.29 12.52
N MET A 346 -18.92 4.63 11.83
CA MET A 346 -20.05 5.37 12.39
C MET A 346 -21.14 4.36 12.78
N PRO A 347 -21.20 3.94 14.06
CA PRO A 347 -22.14 2.91 14.44
C PRO A 347 -23.56 3.46 14.54
N ILE A 348 -24.54 2.69 14.07
CA ILE A 348 -25.98 2.97 14.35
C ILE A 348 -26.25 2.86 15.86
N ASN A 349 -25.49 2.01 16.57
CA ASN A 349 -25.51 1.86 18.02
C ASN A 349 -24.08 1.60 18.51
N PRO A 350 -23.57 2.28 19.56
CA PRO A 350 -22.19 2.10 20.05
C PRO A 350 -21.78 0.64 20.35
N SER A 351 -22.73 -0.22 20.67
CA SER A 351 -22.54 -1.66 20.94
C SER A 351 -22.57 -2.53 19.67
N ALA A 352 -22.84 -1.96 18.50
CA ALA A 352 -22.88 -2.68 17.24
C ALA A 352 -21.50 -3.28 16.91
N HIS A 353 -21.51 -4.57 16.55
CA HIS A 353 -20.32 -5.27 16.12
C HIS A 353 -20.00 -4.92 14.66
N ASP A 354 -18.74 -4.60 14.36
CA ASP A 354 -18.28 -4.43 12.99
C ASP A 354 -18.05 -5.82 12.36
N SER A 355 -18.88 -6.20 11.39
CA SER A 355 -18.80 -7.51 10.73
C SER A 355 -17.48 -7.74 9.98
N ARG A 356 -16.71 -6.68 9.68
CA ARG A 356 -15.39 -6.77 9.03
C ARG A 356 -14.29 -7.23 9.98
N THR A 357 -14.53 -7.17 11.30
CA THR A 357 -13.56 -7.64 12.29
C THR A 357 -13.46 -9.16 12.23
N GLY A 358 -12.37 -9.66 11.64
CA GLY A 358 -12.11 -11.09 11.49
C GLY A 358 -11.87 -11.80 12.82
N LYS A 359 -11.68 -13.13 12.75
CA LYS A 359 -11.34 -13.93 13.94
C LYS A 359 -9.96 -13.53 14.47
N LEU A 360 -9.92 -13.08 15.72
CA LEU A 360 -8.66 -12.73 16.40
C LEU A 360 -7.79 -13.96 16.63
N LYS A 361 -6.51 -13.85 16.30
CA LYS A 361 -5.47 -14.84 16.62
C LYS A 361 -4.99 -14.66 18.07
N LYS A 362 -4.27 -15.65 18.59
CA LYS A 362 -3.72 -15.62 19.96
C LYS A 362 -2.89 -14.33 20.19
N GLY A 363 -3.26 -13.57 21.24
CA GLY A 363 -2.58 -12.34 21.64
C GLY A 363 -2.98 -11.09 20.86
N GLN A 364 -3.96 -11.19 19.95
CA GLN A 364 -4.56 -10.04 19.29
C GLN A 364 -5.75 -9.50 20.07
N SER A 365 -5.93 -8.18 20.02
CA SER A 365 -7.08 -7.49 20.60
C SER A 365 -7.50 -6.31 19.72
N ILE A 366 -8.79 -6.00 19.74
CA ILE A 366 -9.35 -4.84 19.05
C ILE A 366 -9.17 -3.61 19.95
N GLN A 367 -8.51 -2.59 19.41
CA GLN A 367 -8.47 -1.25 20.02
C GLN A 367 -9.56 -0.40 19.38
N ARG A 368 -10.29 0.36 20.21
CA ARG A 368 -11.27 1.34 19.77
C ARG A 368 -10.97 2.68 20.41
N GLU A 369 -10.98 3.72 19.60
CA GLU A 369 -10.82 5.11 20.03
C GLU A 369 -12.02 5.90 19.52
N TRP A 370 -12.80 6.45 20.44
CA TRP A 370 -14.00 7.22 20.10
C TRP A 370 -13.61 8.62 19.62
N ASP A 371 -14.14 9.01 18.47
CA ASP A 371 -14.02 10.36 17.92
C ASP A 371 -15.33 11.11 18.20
N HIS A 372 -15.29 12.02 19.16
CA HIS A 372 -16.46 12.78 19.59
C HIS A 372 -16.97 13.76 18.54
N GLU A 373 -16.09 14.28 17.69
CA GLU A 373 -16.45 15.27 16.66
C GLU A 373 -17.17 14.60 15.50
N SER A 374 -16.67 13.44 15.09
CA SER A 374 -17.24 12.66 13.98
C SER A 374 -18.35 11.69 14.41
N HIS A 375 -18.70 11.66 15.70
CA HIS A 375 -19.69 10.74 16.29
C HIS A 375 -19.48 9.27 15.90
N GLY A 376 -18.22 8.82 15.87
CA GLY A 376 -17.85 7.46 15.50
C GLY A 376 -16.63 6.98 16.27
N TYR A 377 -16.05 5.86 15.84
CA TYR A 377 -14.82 5.35 16.44
C TYR A 377 -13.83 4.85 15.40
N TRP A 378 -12.55 5.10 15.66
CA TRP A 378 -11.45 4.41 15.02
C TRP A 378 -11.29 3.04 15.65
N GLN A 379 -11.13 2.01 14.82
CA GLN A 379 -10.89 0.66 15.27
C GLN A 379 -9.69 0.07 14.54
N GLU A 380 -8.84 -0.66 15.24
CA GLU A 380 -7.82 -1.52 14.62
C GLU A 380 -7.54 -2.75 15.47
N THR A 381 -7.04 -3.82 14.85
CA THR A 381 -6.51 -4.95 15.60
C THR A 381 -5.04 -4.71 15.90
N THR A 382 -4.66 -4.93 17.16
CA THR A 382 -3.28 -4.87 17.62
C THR A 382 -2.84 -6.23 18.12
N SER A 383 -1.53 -6.47 18.13
CA SER A 383 -0.96 -7.69 18.68
C SER A 383 -0.03 -7.37 19.84
N SER A 384 -0.20 -8.10 20.94
CA SER A 384 0.75 -8.13 22.06
C SER A 384 1.88 -9.15 21.86
N THR A 385 1.77 -9.99 20.82
CA THR A 385 2.81 -10.98 20.51
C THR A 385 3.99 -10.33 19.81
N LYS A 386 5.17 -10.88 20.04
CA LYS A 386 6.39 -10.47 19.36
C LYS A 386 6.27 -10.76 17.86
N ASP A 387 6.66 -9.79 17.04
CA ASP A 387 6.74 -9.95 15.60
C ASP A 387 7.74 -11.04 15.18
N LYS A 388 7.50 -11.63 14.01
CA LYS A 388 8.44 -12.58 13.41
C LYS A 388 9.71 -11.83 13.04
N ARG A 389 10.85 -12.32 13.52
CA ARG A 389 12.18 -11.77 13.22
C ARG A 389 12.46 -11.53 11.73
N SER A 390 11.99 -12.41 10.86
CA SER A 390 12.12 -12.27 9.39
C SER A 390 11.26 -11.16 8.79
N GLN A 391 10.28 -10.66 9.52
CA GLN A 391 9.33 -9.61 9.14
C GLN A 391 9.49 -8.40 10.07
N SER A 392 10.69 -8.18 10.61
CA SER A 392 10.95 -7.07 11.53
C SER A 392 12.27 -6.39 11.21
N ALA A 393 12.41 -5.19 11.73
CA ALA A 393 13.62 -4.40 11.68
C ALA A 393 14.03 -3.96 13.08
N CYS A 394 15.26 -3.47 13.22
CA CYS A 394 15.71 -2.87 14.47
C CYS A 394 14.86 -1.62 14.79
N ALA A 395 14.29 -1.57 15.99
CA ALA A 395 13.45 -0.45 16.42
C ALA A 395 14.18 0.90 16.52
N ALA A 396 15.52 0.90 16.63
CA ALA A 396 16.32 2.11 16.74
C ALA A 396 16.77 2.68 15.38
N CYS A 397 17.01 1.81 14.39
CA CYS A 397 17.64 2.24 13.13
C CYS A 397 16.98 1.68 11.87
N GLY A 398 16.01 0.78 11.96
CA GLY A 398 15.37 0.17 10.81
C GLY A 398 16.20 -0.89 10.08
N LYS A 399 17.36 -1.30 10.60
CA LYS A 399 18.15 -2.39 10.00
C LYS A 399 17.39 -3.72 10.03
N PRO A 400 17.13 -4.36 8.87
CA PRO A 400 16.65 -5.74 8.86
C PRO A 400 17.79 -6.64 9.35
N GLY A 401 17.45 -7.65 10.16
CA GLY A 401 18.46 -8.58 10.68
C GLY A 401 18.00 -10.04 10.71
N GLY A 402 16.78 -10.34 10.28
CA GLY A 402 16.24 -11.69 10.36
C GLY A 402 16.47 -12.30 11.75
N GLN A 403 17.07 -13.49 11.80
CA GLN A 403 17.32 -14.20 13.05
C GLN A 403 18.34 -13.52 13.98
N ASP A 404 19.19 -12.64 13.45
CA ASP A 404 20.23 -11.95 14.24
C ASP A 404 19.65 -10.83 15.12
N LEU A 405 18.37 -10.49 14.95
CA LEU A 405 17.69 -9.52 15.78
C LEU A 405 17.52 -10.03 17.23
N LYS A 406 18.12 -9.29 18.14
CA LYS A 406 18.02 -9.47 19.59
C LYS A 406 16.71 -8.89 20.09
N THR A 407 16.10 -9.53 21.09
CA THR A 407 14.82 -9.09 21.66
C THR A 407 15.06 -8.33 22.96
N CYS A 408 14.27 -7.29 23.23
CA CYS A 408 14.26 -6.60 24.51
C CYS A 408 14.06 -7.62 25.66
N SER A 409 15.00 -7.66 26.61
CA SER A 409 14.91 -8.52 27.79
C SER A 409 13.74 -8.17 28.72
N GLY A 410 13.23 -6.94 28.64
CA GLY A 410 12.09 -6.44 29.40
C GLY A 410 10.76 -6.96 28.89
N CYS A 411 10.25 -6.36 27.82
CA CYS A 411 8.93 -6.65 27.27
C CYS A 411 8.88 -7.87 26.35
N ARG A 412 10.04 -8.38 25.90
CA ARG A 412 10.16 -9.47 24.90
C ARG A 412 9.43 -9.24 23.57
N ALA A 413 9.04 -8.00 23.27
CA ALA A 413 8.31 -7.62 22.06
C ALA A 413 9.19 -6.89 21.03
N ILE A 414 9.98 -5.91 21.47
CA ILE A 414 10.76 -5.05 20.57
C ILE A 414 12.11 -5.69 20.19
N LEU A 415 12.55 -5.48 18.95
CA LEU A 415 13.73 -6.10 18.35
C LEU A 415 14.84 -5.07 18.03
N TYR A 416 16.10 -5.49 18.17
CA TYR A 416 17.29 -4.67 17.98
C TYR A 416 18.39 -5.45 17.27
N CYS A 417 19.16 -4.80 16.40
CA CYS A 417 20.33 -5.43 15.77
C CYS A 417 21.54 -5.49 16.71
N SER A 418 21.61 -4.65 17.75
CA SER A 418 22.72 -4.63 18.72
C SER A 418 22.27 -4.18 20.11
N ALA A 419 23.11 -4.43 21.12
CA ALA A 419 22.85 -3.98 22.49
C ALA A 419 23.00 -2.47 22.62
N GLU A 420 23.87 -1.87 21.80
CA GLU A 420 24.10 -0.43 21.70
C GLU A 420 22.83 0.27 21.22
N HIS A 421 22.20 -0.22 20.16
CA HIS A 421 20.93 0.31 19.67
C HIS A 421 19.80 0.15 20.68
N GLN A 422 19.78 -0.96 21.45
CA GLN A 422 18.84 -1.09 22.55
C GLN A 422 19.09 -0.02 23.63
N LYS A 423 20.35 0.27 23.99
CA LYS A 423 20.69 1.29 25.01
C LYS A 423 20.28 2.70 24.57
N VAL A 424 20.53 3.06 23.31
CA VAL A 424 20.14 4.37 22.76
C VAL A 424 18.61 4.50 22.77
N HIS A 425 17.91 3.58 22.10
CA HIS A 425 16.45 3.61 22.04
C HIS A 425 15.78 3.50 23.43
N TRP A 426 16.41 2.81 24.38
CA TRP A 426 15.93 2.75 25.77
C TRP A 426 15.84 4.13 26.41
N LYS A 427 16.88 4.96 26.24
CA LYS A 427 16.91 6.31 26.84
C LYS A 427 15.85 7.21 26.23
N ASP A 428 15.71 7.17 24.91
CA ASP A 428 14.94 8.16 24.17
C ASP A 428 13.44 7.85 24.16
N VAL A 429 13.07 6.57 23.98
CA VAL A 429 11.68 6.17 23.71
C VAL A 429 11.25 4.96 24.54
N HIS A 430 11.98 3.85 24.46
CA HIS A 430 11.46 2.55 24.89
C HIS A 430 11.26 2.43 26.41
N LYS A 431 11.98 3.19 27.25
CA LYS A 431 11.80 3.15 28.71
C LYS A 431 10.35 3.43 29.14
N LYS A 432 9.64 4.31 28.42
CA LYS A 432 8.23 4.66 28.70
C LYS A 432 7.24 3.62 28.16
N GLN A 433 7.60 2.95 27.06
CA GLN A 433 6.75 1.96 26.38
C GLN A 433 6.91 0.53 26.93
N CYS A 434 8.05 0.23 27.54
CA CYS A 434 8.36 -1.12 27.98
C CYS A 434 7.46 -1.52 29.16
N SER A 435 6.68 -2.58 28.98
CA SER A 435 5.77 -3.16 29.96
C SER A 435 6.47 -3.92 31.10
N ARG A 436 7.47 -3.30 31.75
CA ARG A 436 8.18 -3.85 32.93
C ARG A 436 7.26 -4.26 34.08
N LYS A 437 5.97 -3.91 34.04
CA LYS A 437 4.92 -4.40 34.96
C LYS A 437 4.73 -5.93 34.94
N TYR A 438 5.06 -6.64 33.86
CA TYR A 438 4.90 -8.11 33.77
C TYR A 438 6.14 -8.92 34.20
N LEU A 439 7.12 -8.27 34.87
CA LEU A 439 8.35 -8.90 35.36
C LEU A 439 8.47 -8.98 36.88
N LYS A 440 7.41 -8.64 37.65
CA LYS A 440 7.38 -9.08 39.04
C LYS A 440 7.13 -10.60 39.02
N LYS A 441 8.24 -11.34 39.13
CA LYS A 441 8.28 -12.76 39.48
C LYS A 441 7.41 -13.04 40.69
#